data_AF-A0A3C1CZS6-F1
#
_entry.id   AF-A0A3C1CZS6-F1
#
_cell.length_a   1.000
_cell.length_b   1.000
_cell.length_c   1.000
_cell.angle_alpha   90.00
_cell.angle_beta   90.00
_cell.angle_gamma   90.00
#
_symmetry.space_group_name_H-M   'P 1'
#
loop_
_entity.id
_entity.type
_entity.pdbx_description
1 polymer ?
#
loop_
_entity_poly.entity_id
_entity_poly.type
_entity_poly.pdbx_seq_one_letter_code
_entity_poly.pdbx_strand_id
1 'polypeptide(L)'
;WICEVDRGHLYPYKGNYSTYLETKAARIEAQGNRDAKLAKRMEAELEWVRSSPKARQAKNKARLARYEEMEAEARASQKLDWTDIRIPVGPRLGNKVLEAHHLHKEFDGRVLIDDLSFTLPRNGIVGVIGPNGVGKTTLFKTIVGLEPLTSGELEVGETVKISYVDQNRSGIDPDKNLWEVVSDGLDHMMVGETEVPSRAYVASFGFKGQDQQKRAGVLSGGERNRLN
;
A
#
# COMPACT_ATOMS: atom_id res chain seq x y z
N TRP A 1 20.31 22.15 4.95
CA TRP A 1 20.45 21.13 3.89
C TRP A 1 19.52 19.99 4.23
N ILE A 2 18.71 19.55 3.28
CA ILE A 2 17.75 18.45 3.40
C ILE A 2 18.09 17.44 2.31
N CYS A 3 18.08 16.15 2.61
CA CYS A 3 18.34 15.11 1.62
C CYS A 3 17.10 14.21 1.55
N GLU A 4 16.47 14.15 0.38
CA GLU A 4 15.32 13.30 0.12
C GLU A 4 15.78 12.04 -0.60
N VAL A 5 15.32 10.87 -0.14
CA VAL A 5 15.45 9.62 -0.87
C VAL A 5 14.10 9.30 -1.49
N ASP A 6 14.02 9.31 -2.81
CA ASP A 6 12.80 8.96 -3.54
C ASP A 6 13.13 7.99 -4.68
N ARG A 7 12.37 6.89 -4.76
CA ARG A 7 12.53 5.80 -5.76
C ARG A 7 13.96 5.28 -5.95
N GLY A 8 14.82 5.36 -4.93
CA GLY A 8 16.21 4.92 -4.98
C GLY A 8 17.21 5.98 -5.43
N HIS A 9 16.78 7.22 -5.59
CA HIS A 9 17.62 8.36 -5.91
C HIS A 9 17.71 9.33 -4.72
N LEU A 10 18.89 9.90 -4.53
CA LEU A 10 19.17 10.93 -3.53
C LEU A 10 19.03 12.31 -4.17
N TYR A 11 18.17 13.15 -3.58
CA TYR A 11 17.96 14.53 -3.98
C TYR A 11 18.42 15.47 -2.87
N PRO A 12 19.58 16.12 -3.05
CA PRO A 12 20.07 17.11 -2.09
C PRO A 12 19.38 18.47 -2.32
N TYR A 13 18.81 19.02 -1.27
CA TYR A 13 18.19 20.34 -1.24
C TYR A 13 18.98 21.29 -0.34
N LYS A 14 19.37 22.43 -0.91
CA LYS A 14 20.06 23.50 -0.20
C LYS A 14 19.04 24.52 0.30
N GLY A 15 18.66 24.43 1.57
CA GLY A 15 17.70 25.36 2.17
C GLY A 15 17.11 24.84 3.48
N ASN A 16 16.05 25.53 3.91
CA ASN A 16 15.18 25.16 5.03
C ASN A 16 13.99 24.32 4.51
N TYR A 17 13.08 23.93 5.42
CA TYR A 17 11.98 23.02 5.10
C TYR A 17 10.98 23.60 4.08
N SER A 18 10.69 24.90 4.17
CA SER A 18 9.80 25.58 3.22
C SER A 18 10.38 25.56 1.80
N THR A 19 11.68 25.87 1.65
CA THR A 19 12.39 25.79 0.35
C THR A 19 12.37 24.37 -0.23
N TYR A 20 12.44 23.34 0.62
CA TYR A 20 12.33 21.94 0.20
C TYR A 20 10.93 21.61 -0.35
N LEU A 21 9.87 22.03 0.32
CA LEU A 21 8.50 21.75 -0.13
C LEU A 21 8.18 22.44 -1.47
N GLU A 22 8.60 23.69 -1.64
CA GLU A 22 8.41 24.43 -2.90
C GLU A 22 9.17 23.79 -4.07
N THR A 23 10.43 23.44 -3.86
CA THR A 23 11.28 22.81 -4.89
C THR A 23 10.81 21.39 -5.23
N LYS A 24 10.30 20.63 -4.26
CA LYS A 24 9.69 19.33 -4.47
C LYS A 24 8.38 19.43 -5.26
N ALA A 25 7.51 20.38 -4.92
CA ALA A 25 6.26 20.62 -5.64
C ALA A 25 6.51 20.95 -7.12
N ALA A 26 7.45 21.87 -7.39
CA ALA A 26 7.85 22.22 -8.75
C ALA A 26 8.45 21.03 -9.53
N ARG A 27 9.20 20.14 -8.87
CA ARG A 27 9.73 18.90 -9.47
C ARG A 27 8.60 17.95 -9.88
N ILE A 28 7.62 17.73 -9.00
CA ILE A 28 6.47 16.85 -9.24
C ILE A 28 5.61 17.40 -10.39
N GLU A 29 5.38 18.72 -10.42
CA GLU A 29 4.63 19.38 -11.50
C GLU A 29 5.37 19.30 -12.85
N ALA A 30 6.69 19.54 -12.87
CA ALA A 30 7.50 19.37 -14.07
C ALA A 30 7.51 17.93 -14.58
N GLN A 31 7.45 16.95 -13.67
CA GLN A 31 7.36 15.53 -14.00
C GLN A 31 5.98 15.19 -14.59
N GLY A 32 4.88 15.61 -13.95
CA GLY A 32 3.53 15.43 -14.49
C GLY A 32 3.31 16.11 -15.85
N ASN A 33 3.91 17.28 -16.08
CA ASN A 33 3.86 17.97 -17.36
C ASN A 33 4.60 17.24 -18.50
N ARG A 34 5.64 16.45 -18.19
CA ARG A 34 6.32 15.61 -19.20
C ARG A 34 5.45 14.44 -19.61
N ASP A 35 4.78 13.81 -18.65
CA ASP A 35 3.89 12.67 -18.90
C ASP A 35 2.64 13.12 -19.69
N ALA A 36 2.08 14.29 -19.38
CA ALA A 36 0.99 14.88 -20.15
C ALA A 36 1.39 15.23 -21.61
N LYS A 37 2.61 15.70 -21.85
CA LYS A 37 3.13 15.96 -23.21
C LYS A 37 3.30 14.67 -24.02
N LEU A 38 3.68 13.57 -23.36
CA LEU A 38 3.80 12.26 -23.99
C LEU A 38 2.41 11.75 -24.43
N ALA A 39 1.42 11.83 -23.54
CA ALA A 39 0.04 11.44 -23.81
C ALA A 39 -0.57 12.24 -24.98
N LYS A 40 -0.37 13.56 -25.01
CA LYS A 40 -0.87 14.43 -26.10
C LYS A 40 -0.22 14.13 -27.45
N ARG A 41 1.04 13.68 -27.47
CA ARG A 41 1.72 13.24 -28.69
C ARG A 41 1.15 11.91 -29.21
N MET A 42 0.82 10.99 -28.32
CA MET A 42 0.16 9.72 -28.68
C MET A 42 -1.23 9.96 -29.27
N GLU A 43 -2.00 10.91 -28.72
CA GLU A 43 -3.34 11.27 -29.20
C GLU A 43 -3.31 11.88 -30.62
N ALA A 44 -2.35 12.77 -30.90
CA ALA A 44 -2.17 13.37 -32.22
C ALA A 44 -1.77 12.35 -33.31
N GLU A 45 -0.94 11.36 -32.96
CA GLU A 45 -0.62 10.23 -33.84
C GLU A 45 -1.88 9.40 -34.17
N LEU A 46 -2.73 9.16 -33.18
CA LEU A 46 -3.99 8.41 -33.31
C LEU A 46 -5.01 9.13 -34.22
N GLU A 47 -5.14 10.44 -34.11
CA GLU A 47 -6.00 11.25 -35.00
C GLU A 47 -5.51 11.25 -36.45
N TRP A 48 -4.19 11.36 -36.67
CA TRP A 48 -3.62 11.32 -38.02
C TRP A 48 -3.92 9.98 -38.71
N VAL A 49 -3.80 8.87 -37.98
CA VAL A 49 -4.15 7.51 -38.47
C VAL A 49 -5.63 7.41 -38.88
N ARG A 50 -6.53 8.11 -38.19
CA ARG A 50 -7.98 8.12 -38.49
C ARG A 50 -8.34 8.99 -39.70
N SER A 51 -7.49 9.95 -40.07
CA SER A 51 -7.84 11.05 -40.99
C SER A 51 -7.66 10.79 -42.50
N SER A 52 -7.11 9.65 -42.96
CA SER A 52 -6.82 9.47 -44.40
C SER A 52 -7.14 8.07 -44.99
N PRO A 53 -8.16 7.95 -45.87
CA PRO A 53 -8.51 6.71 -46.56
C PRO A 53 -7.41 6.19 -47.52
N LYS A 54 -6.54 7.06 -48.05
CA LYS A 54 -5.51 6.70 -49.05
C LYS A 54 -4.20 6.13 -48.47
N ALA A 55 -4.04 6.04 -47.15
CA ALA A 55 -2.85 5.49 -46.50
C ALA A 55 -2.91 3.96 -46.28
N ARG A 56 -4.03 3.30 -46.63
CA ARG A 56 -4.33 1.91 -46.24
C ARG A 56 -3.57 0.80 -46.99
N GLN A 57 -2.98 1.06 -48.15
CA GLN A 57 -2.64 -0.03 -49.08
C GLN A 57 -1.20 -0.57 -49.01
N ALA A 58 -0.19 0.19 -48.56
CA ALA A 58 1.21 -0.31 -48.61
C ALA A 58 2.05 -0.06 -47.35
N LYS A 59 1.65 0.84 -46.45
CA LYS A 59 2.40 1.18 -45.22
C LYS A 59 1.88 0.49 -43.96
N ASN A 60 0.97 -0.47 -44.12
CA ASN A 60 0.19 -1.07 -43.05
C ASN A 60 1.05 -2.03 -42.20
N LYS A 61 1.76 -3.00 -42.80
CA LYS A 61 2.37 -4.11 -42.04
C LYS A 61 3.53 -3.71 -41.12
N ALA A 62 4.48 -2.89 -41.60
CA ALA A 62 5.65 -2.49 -40.81
C ALA A 62 5.33 -1.46 -39.72
N ARG A 63 4.27 -0.65 -39.91
CA ARG A 63 3.84 0.34 -38.91
C ARG A 63 2.78 -0.19 -37.95
N LEU A 64 1.93 -1.14 -38.35
CA LEU A 64 1.13 -1.90 -37.40
C LEU A 64 2.04 -2.70 -36.47
N ALA A 65 3.07 -3.35 -37.02
CA ALA A 65 4.07 -4.04 -36.19
C ALA A 65 4.75 -3.07 -35.21
N ARG A 66 5.14 -1.85 -35.64
CA ARG A 66 5.68 -0.83 -34.73
C ARG A 66 4.66 -0.25 -33.75
N TYR A 67 3.39 -0.14 -34.13
CA TYR A 67 2.33 0.33 -33.25
C TYR A 67 1.99 -0.74 -32.22
N GLU A 68 1.85 -2.00 -32.62
CA GLU A 68 1.71 -3.16 -31.74
C GLU A 68 2.94 -3.35 -30.86
N GLU A 69 4.15 -3.10 -31.36
CA GLU A 69 5.40 -3.15 -30.58
C GLU A 69 5.48 -1.97 -29.61
N MET A 70 5.14 -0.74 -30.01
CA MET A 70 5.04 0.41 -29.10
C MET A 70 3.86 0.31 -28.15
N GLU A 71 2.77 -0.37 -28.50
CA GLU A 71 1.59 -0.57 -27.67
C GLU A 71 1.82 -1.75 -26.72
N ALA A 72 2.54 -2.79 -27.15
CA ALA A 72 3.03 -3.85 -26.28
C ALA A 72 4.12 -3.31 -25.34
N GLU A 73 5.04 -2.47 -25.82
CA GLU A 73 5.99 -1.72 -24.99
C GLU A 73 5.26 -0.74 -24.10
N ALA A 74 4.20 -0.04 -24.53
CA ALA A 74 3.42 0.89 -23.72
C ALA A 74 2.47 0.21 -22.74
N ARG A 75 2.00 -1.02 -23.01
CA ARG A 75 1.26 -1.86 -22.07
C ARG A 75 2.21 -2.57 -21.10
N ALA A 76 3.42 -2.93 -21.54
CA ALA A 76 4.49 -3.43 -20.67
C ALA A 76 5.16 -2.30 -19.86
N SER A 77 5.16 -1.07 -20.38
CA SER A 77 5.69 0.15 -19.74
C SER A 77 4.62 0.99 -19.06
N GLN A 78 3.33 0.73 -19.29
CA GLN A 78 2.30 0.69 -18.25
C GLN A 78 2.69 -0.45 -17.31
N LYS A 79 3.90 -0.34 -16.74
CA LYS A 79 4.18 -0.83 -15.43
C LYS A 79 2.97 -0.36 -14.64
N LEU A 80 2.12 -1.30 -14.23
CA LEU A 80 1.29 -1.08 -13.06
C LEU A 80 2.21 -0.36 -12.10
N ASP A 81 1.93 0.92 -11.83
CA ASP A 81 2.80 1.75 -11.04
C ASP A 81 2.63 1.25 -9.61
N TRP A 82 3.33 0.16 -9.32
CA TRP A 82 3.39 -0.48 -8.03
C TRP A 82 4.23 0.38 -7.09
N THR A 83 4.68 1.58 -7.47
CA THR A 83 5.45 2.42 -6.55
C THR A 83 4.64 2.95 -5.36
N ASP A 84 3.31 2.85 -5.40
CA ASP A 84 2.43 3.18 -4.28
C ASP A 84 1.93 1.93 -3.55
N ILE A 85 1.98 1.97 -2.22
CA ILE A 85 1.41 0.95 -1.34
C ILE A 85 -0.11 0.93 -1.57
N ARG A 86 -0.60 -0.13 -2.22
CA ARG A 86 -2.03 -0.36 -2.39
C ARG A 86 -2.55 -1.28 -1.31
N ILE A 87 -3.31 -0.72 -0.38
CA ILE A 87 -4.09 -1.52 0.56
C ILE A 87 -5.29 -2.06 -0.24
N PRO A 88 -5.50 -3.38 -0.28
CA PRO A 88 -6.64 -3.95 -0.99
C PRO A 88 -7.95 -3.41 -0.41
N VAL A 89 -8.90 -3.11 -1.29
CA VAL A 89 -10.24 -2.71 -0.85
C VAL A 89 -10.91 -3.90 -0.17
N GLY A 90 -11.40 -3.69 1.05
CA GLY A 90 -12.13 -4.71 1.79
C GLY A 90 -13.50 -5.01 1.17
N PRO A 91 -14.16 -6.10 1.61
CA PRO A 91 -15.54 -6.39 1.23
C PRO A 91 -16.48 -5.25 1.68
N ARG A 92 -17.69 -5.21 1.13
CA ARG A 92 -18.67 -4.17 1.48
C ARG A 92 -18.94 -4.13 2.99
N LEU A 93 -18.70 -2.94 3.55
CA LEU A 93 -19.30 -2.36 4.76
C LEU A 93 -20.65 -2.95 5.21
N GLY A 94 -20.89 -3.14 6.50
CA GLY A 94 -22.20 -3.14 7.18
C GLY A 94 -22.41 -1.77 7.86
N ASN A 95 -23.66 -1.32 8.11
CA ASN A 95 -23.90 0.01 8.71
C ASN A 95 -23.27 0.13 10.09
N LYS A 96 -23.31 -0.97 10.83
CA LYS A 96 -22.58 -1.20 12.06
C LYS A 96 -21.21 -1.79 11.73
N VAL A 97 -20.13 -1.16 12.20
CA VAL A 97 -18.75 -1.66 12.07
C VAL A 97 -18.24 -2.10 13.42
N LEU A 98 -18.17 -1.18 14.39
CA LEU A 98 -17.76 -1.47 15.76
C LEU A 98 -18.55 -0.60 16.73
N GLU A 99 -19.13 -1.20 17.74
CA GLU A 99 -19.75 -0.52 18.87
C GLU A 99 -19.16 -1.05 20.16
N ALA A 100 -18.73 -0.11 21.01
CA ALA A 100 -18.14 -0.36 22.30
C ALA A 100 -19.00 0.34 23.35
N HIS A 101 -19.50 -0.43 24.32
CA HIS A 101 -20.36 0.06 25.40
C HIS A 101 -19.73 -0.26 26.74
N HIS A 102 -19.41 0.79 27.51
CA HIS A 102 -18.89 0.70 28.87
C HIS A 102 -17.72 -0.29 29.02
N LEU A 103 -16.79 -0.28 28.06
CA LEU A 103 -15.66 -1.21 28.07
C LEU A 103 -14.82 -1.00 29.31
N HIS A 104 -14.58 -2.09 30.03
CA HIS A 104 -13.69 -2.12 31.18
C HIS A 104 -12.72 -3.30 31.05
N LYS A 105 -11.43 -3.00 31.22
CA LYS A 105 -10.36 -3.99 31.15
C LYS A 105 -9.32 -3.73 32.22
N GLU A 106 -9.11 -4.77 33.01
CA GLU A 106 -8.13 -4.83 34.08
C GLU A 106 -7.16 -6.00 33.83
N PHE A 107 -5.89 -5.80 34.20
CA PHE A 107 -4.89 -6.85 34.28
C PHE A 107 -4.19 -6.77 35.64
N ASP A 108 -4.22 -7.87 36.39
CA ASP A 108 -3.52 -8.02 37.68
C ASP A 108 -3.70 -6.84 38.65
N GLY A 109 -4.93 -6.35 38.83
CA GLY A 109 -5.21 -5.20 39.72
C GLY A 109 -5.06 -3.83 39.05
N ARG A 110 -4.55 -3.76 37.82
CA ARG A 110 -4.32 -2.51 37.09
C ARG A 110 -5.38 -2.30 36.03
N VAL A 111 -6.18 -1.25 36.21
CA VAL A 111 -7.15 -0.79 35.22
C VAL A 111 -6.42 -0.18 34.03
N LEU A 112 -6.68 -0.71 32.83
CA LEU A 112 -6.12 -0.20 31.57
C LEU A 112 -7.17 0.55 30.75
N ILE A 113 -8.43 0.11 30.82
CA ILE A 113 -9.58 0.72 30.16
C ILE A 113 -10.67 0.82 31.21
N ASP A 114 -11.20 2.03 31.41
CA ASP A 114 -12.27 2.32 32.35
C ASP A 114 -13.38 3.06 31.61
N ASP A 115 -14.60 2.51 31.66
CA ASP A 115 -15.83 3.05 31.10
C ASP A 115 -15.73 3.64 29.67
N LEU A 116 -15.04 2.94 28.76
CA LEU A 116 -14.86 3.42 27.39
C LEU A 116 -16.03 3.03 26.49
N SER A 117 -16.75 4.03 25.98
CA SER A 117 -17.83 3.85 24.99
C SER A 117 -17.53 4.61 23.70
N PHE A 118 -17.62 3.95 22.55
CA PHE A 118 -17.46 4.59 21.24
C PHE A 118 -18.08 3.77 20.10
N THR A 119 -18.34 4.44 18.98
CA THR A 119 -18.84 3.80 17.75
C THR A 119 -17.92 4.16 16.60
N LEU A 120 -17.52 3.16 15.82
CA LEU A 120 -16.83 3.34 14.55
C LEU A 120 -17.85 3.26 13.41
N PRO A 121 -18.14 4.37 12.70
CA PRO A 121 -18.98 4.31 11.51
C PRO A 121 -18.22 3.71 10.33
N ARG A 122 -18.97 3.33 9.28
CA ARG A 122 -18.37 2.96 7.99
C ARG A 122 -17.43 4.05 7.49
N ASN A 123 -16.29 3.64 6.94
CA ASN A 123 -15.24 4.52 6.43
C ASN A 123 -14.64 5.47 7.48
N GLY A 124 -14.93 5.27 8.77
CA GLY A 124 -14.28 5.99 9.85
C GLY A 124 -12.83 5.56 10.00
N ILE A 125 -11.93 6.53 10.19
CA ILE A 125 -10.54 6.29 10.55
C ILE A 125 -10.37 6.79 11.97
N VAL A 126 -9.98 5.90 12.89
CA VAL A 126 -9.75 6.24 14.30
C VAL A 126 -8.26 6.11 14.62
N GLY A 127 -7.67 7.23 15.04
CA GLY A 127 -6.31 7.27 15.57
C GLY A 127 -6.33 7.11 17.09
N VAL A 128 -5.62 6.11 17.62
CA VAL A 128 -5.47 5.90 19.07
C VAL A 128 -4.10 6.43 19.50
N ILE A 129 -4.09 7.43 20.37
CA ILE A 129 -2.87 8.08 20.88
C ILE A 129 -2.76 7.93 22.40
N GLY A 130 -1.53 7.96 22.90
CA GLY A 130 -1.25 7.93 24.34
C GLY A 130 0.12 7.35 24.66
N PRO A 131 0.58 7.40 25.92
CA PRO A 131 1.86 6.85 26.35
C PRO A 131 1.96 5.33 26.13
N ASN A 132 3.17 4.80 26.12
CA ASN A 132 3.38 3.35 26.12
C ASN A 132 2.87 2.74 27.44
N GLY A 133 2.24 1.57 27.35
CA GLY A 133 1.70 0.87 28.53
C GLY A 133 0.33 1.36 29.03
N VAL A 134 -0.34 2.28 28.32
CA VAL A 134 -1.69 2.77 28.68
C VAL A 134 -2.83 1.83 28.20
N GLY A 135 -2.50 0.68 27.59
CA GLY A 135 -3.52 -0.29 27.15
C GLY A 135 -3.97 -0.18 25.69
N LYS A 136 -3.31 0.62 24.83
CA LYS A 136 -3.65 0.70 23.39
C LYS A 136 -3.60 -0.66 22.69
N THR A 137 -2.52 -1.42 22.89
CA THR A 137 -2.37 -2.76 22.33
C THR A 137 -3.43 -3.70 22.90
N THR A 138 -3.77 -3.55 24.19
CA THR A 138 -4.84 -4.31 24.83
C THR A 138 -6.20 -4.03 24.20
N LEU A 139 -6.53 -2.76 23.93
CA LEU A 139 -7.75 -2.37 23.23
C LEU A 139 -7.85 -3.07 21.87
N PHE A 140 -6.77 -3.06 21.07
CA PHE A 140 -6.78 -3.74 19.77
C PHE A 140 -6.94 -5.26 19.92
N LYS A 141 -6.20 -5.89 20.83
CA LYS A 141 -6.32 -7.33 21.11
C LYS A 141 -7.74 -7.71 21.51
N THR A 142 -8.41 -6.87 22.29
CA THR A 142 -9.80 -7.07 22.67
C THR A 142 -10.75 -6.90 21.49
N ILE A 143 -10.53 -5.90 20.63
CA ILE A 143 -11.33 -5.72 19.41
C ILE A 143 -11.27 -6.94 18.48
N VAL A 144 -10.09 -7.55 18.37
CA VAL A 144 -9.87 -8.71 17.49
C VAL A 144 -10.18 -10.05 18.18
N GLY A 145 -10.65 -10.03 19.43
CA GLY A 145 -11.04 -11.22 20.20
C GLY A 145 -9.89 -12.04 20.78
N LEU A 146 -8.64 -11.54 20.76
CA LEU A 146 -7.48 -12.20 21.37
C LEU A 146 -7.45 -12.05 22.89
N GLU A 147 -8.10 -11.02 23.42
CA GLU A 147 -8.15 -10.72 24.86
C GLU A 147 -9.58 -10.43 25.30
N PRO A 148 -10.18 -11.21 26.22
CA PRO A 148 -11.54 -10.96 26.68
C PRO A 148 -11.64 -9.65 27.47
N LEU A 149 -12.82 -9.02 27.46
CA LEU A 149 -13.12 -7.90 28.35
C LEU A 149 -13.26 -8.37 29.80
N THR A 150 -13.01 -7.48 30.75
CA THR A 150 -13.36 -7.73 32.15
C THR A 150 -14.86 -7.46 32.36
N SER A 151 -15.38 -6.37 31.79
CA SER A 151 -16.80 -6.06 31.69
C SER A 151 -17.09 -5.07 30.56
N GLY A 152 -18.37 -4.81 30.29
CA GLY A 152 -18.82 -4.05 29.13
C GLY A 152 -19.14 -4.95 27.93
N GLU A 153 -19.48 -4.32 26.81
CA GLU A 153 -19.91 -5.01 25.59
C GLU A 153 -19.18 -4.44 24.38
N LEU A 154 -18.69 -5.34 23.52
CA LEU A 154 -18.08 -5.00 22.24
C LEU A 154 -18.77 -5.77 21.13
N GLU A 155 -19.39 -5.04 20.22
CA GLU A 155 -20.12 -5.61 19.09
C GLU A 155 -19.40 -5.25 17.77
N VAL A 156 -18.98 -6.28 17.05
CA VAL A 156 -18.41 -6.17 15.71
C VAL A 156 -19.50 -6.51 14.69
N GLY A 157 -19.66 -5.67 13.66
CA GLY A 157 -20.65 -5.92 12.61
C GLY A 157 -20.37 -7.21 11.83
N GLU A 158 -21.42 -7.94 11.45
CA GLU A 158 -21.32 -9.26 10.79
C GLU A 158 -20.49 -9.27 9.50
N THR A 159 -20.51 -8.16 8.76
CA THR A 159 -19.77 -8.00 7.49
C THR A 159 -18.29 -7.62 7.68
N VAL A 160 -17.87 -7.35 8.92
CA VAL A 160 -16.52 -6.86 9.20
C VAL A 160 -15.53 -8.02 9.15
N LYS A 161 -14.56 -7.91 8.23
CA LYS A 161 -13.36 -8.74 8.25
C LYS A 161 -12.22 -7.96 8.88
N ILE A 162 -11.79 -8.41 10.06
CA ILE A 162 -10.72 -7.77 10.81
C ILE A 162 -9.36 -8.25 10.28
N SER A 163 -8.47 -7.30 9.99
CA SER A 163 -7.04 -7.56 9.73
C SER A 163 -6.23 -6.91 10.85
N TYR A 164 -5.48 -7.72 11.61
CA TYR A 164 -4.68 -7.26 12.74
C TYR A 164 -3.19 -7.34 12.42
N VAL A 165 -2.48 -6.23 12.60
CA VAL A 165 -1.02 -6.16 12.44
C VAL A 165 -0.41 -5.87 13.82
N ASP A 166 0.27 -6.86 14.40
CA ASP A 166 0.85 -6.74 15.73
C ASP A 166 2.18 -5.98 15.74
N GLN A 167 2.46 -5.29 16.85
CA GLN A 167 3.72 -4.57 17.05
C GLN A 167 4.93 -5.49 17.23
N ASN A 168 4.74 -6.68 17.82
CA ASN A 168 5.85 -7.60 18.06
C ASN A 168 6.29 -8.34 16.78
N ARG A 169 5.56 -8.19 15.67
CA ARG A 169 5.89 -8.77 14.35
C ARG A 169 6.12 -10.28 14.44
N SER A 170 5.46 -10.91 15.41
CA SER A 170 5.51 -12.33 15.71
C SER A 170 4.69 -13.07 14.66
N GLY A 171 5.39 -13.69 13.71
CA GLY A 171 4.79 -14.35 12.55
C GLY A 171 5.73 -14.44 11.36
N ILE A 172 6.82 -13.68 11.37
CA ILE A 172 7.84 -13.72 10.32
C ILE A 172 8.86 -14.81 10.64
N ASP A 173 8.88 -15.87 9.84
CA ASP A 173 9.90 -16.90 9.89
C ASP A 173 11.28 -16.31 9.49
N PRO A 174 12.29 -16.31 10.38
CA PRO A 174 13.58 -15.69 10.11
C PRO A 174 14.39 -16.39 9.02
N ASP A 175 14.11 -17.67 8.75
CA ASP A 175 14.84 -18.48 7.79
C ASP A 175 14.29 -18.35 6.36
N LYS A 176 13.01 -18.00 6.22
CA LYS A 176 12.41 -17.67 4.93
C LYS A 176 13.00 -16.39 4.34
N ASN A 177 13.10 -16.34 3.02
CA ASN A 177 13.41 -15.08 2.34
C ASN A 177 12.20 -14.15 2.33
N LEU A 178 12.44 -12.86 2.12
CA LEU A 178 11.41 -11.82 2.16
C LEU A 178 10.23 -12.14 1.23
N TRP A 179 10.50 -12.62 0.02
CA TRP A 179 9.44 -12.96 -0.92
C TRP A 179 8.62 -14.16 -0.46
N GLU A 180 9.25 -15.20 0.09
CA GLU A 180 8.57 -16.37 0.65
C GLU A 180 7.69 -16.01 1.83
N VAL A 181 8.10 -15.05 2.67
CA VAL A 181 7.28 -14.58 3.79
C VAL A 181 5.96 -13.96 3.32
N VAL A 182 5.95 -13.27 2.18
CA VAL A 182 4.74 -12.60 1.65
C VAL A 182 3.92 -13.51 0.73
N SER A 183 4.60 -14.35 -0.05
CA SER A 183 3.97 -15.13 -1.13
C SER A 183 3.72 -16.60 -0.77
N ASP A 184 4.28 -17.08 0.33
CA ASP A 184 4.38 -18.52 0.65
C ASP A 184 4.99 -19.35 -0.50
N GLY A 185 5.85 -18.73 -1.31
CA GLY A 185 6.52 -19.38 -2.44
C GLY A 185 5.68 -19.43 -3.72
N LEU A 186 4.52 -18.76 -3.76
CA LEU A 186 3.65 -18.73 -4.93
C LEU A 186 4.09 -17.63 -5.91
N ASP A 187 4.19 -17.96 -7.21
CA ASP A 187 4.48 -16.97 -8.26
C ASP A 187 3.32 -15.97 -8.47
N HIS A 188 2.10 -16.40 -8.17
CA HIS A 188 0.88 -15.59 -8.24
C HIS A 188 0.13 -15.72 -6.91
N MET A 189 -0.41 -14.60 -6.42
CA MET A 189 -1.15 -14.55 -5.17
C MET A 189 -2.46 -13.80 -5.35
N MET A 190 -3.47 -14.18 -4.57
CA MET A 190 -4.75 -13.46 -4.52
C MET A 190 -4.64 -12.31 -3.53
N VAL A 191 -4.77 -11.08 -4.01
CA VAL A 191 -4.83 -9.87 -3.18
C VAL A 191 -6.24 -9.29 -3.28
N GLY A 192 -7.04 -9.53 -2.23
CA GLY A 192 -8.48 -9.29 -2.28
C GLY A 192 -9.14 -10.25 -3.27
N GLU A 193 -9.70 -9.72 -4.36
CA GLU A 193 -10.35 -10.51 -5.43
C GLU A 193 -9.49 -10.61 -6.70
N THR A 194 -8.28 -10.05 -6.71
CA THR A 194 -7.43 -9.95 -7.90
C THR A 194 -6.20 -10.85 -7.78
N GLU A 195 -5.95 -11.64 -8.82
CA GLU A 195 -4.70 -12.40 -8.95
C GLU A 195 -3.57 -11.47 -9.39
N VAL A 196 -2.46 -11.47 -8.66
CA VAL A 196 -1.30 -10.62 -8.92
C VAL A 196 0.01 -11.43 -8.92
N PRO A 197 0.98 -11.11 -9.80
CA PRO A 197 2.32 -11.68 -9.70
C PRO A 197 2.98 -11.27 -8.38
N SER A 198 3.36 -12.25 -7.56
CA SER A 198 3.80 -12.02 -6.18
C SER A 198 5.08 -11.17 -6.11
N ARG A 199 6.01 -11.37 -7.07
CA ARG A 199 7.24 -10.57 -7.19
C ARG A 199 6.96 -9.09 -7.44
N ALA A 200 5.93 -8.79 -8.24
CA ALA A 200 5.52 -7.42 -8.54
C ALA A 200 4.82 -6.78 -7.33
N TYR A 201 4.00 -7.56 -6.64
CA TYR A 201 3.36 -7.13 -5.39
C TYR A 201 4.40 -6.83 -4.30
N VAL A 202 5.37 -7.71 -4.04
CA VAL A 202 6.44 -7.45 -3.07
C VAL A 202 7.27 -6.21 -3.45
N ALA A 203 7.51 -5.99 -4.74
CA ALA A 203 8.17 -4.79 -5.22
C ALA A 203 7.39 -3.50 -4.92
N SER A 204 6.07 -3.59 -4.73
CA SER A 204 5.25 -2.42 -4.40
C SER A 204 5.49 -1.87 -2.99
N PHE A 205 5.99 -2.71 -2.09
CA PHE A 205 6.38 -2.32 -0.73
C PHE A 205 7.84 -1.84 -0.66
N GLY A 206 8.48 -1.62 -1.82
CA GLY A 206 9.83 -1.09 -1.95
C GLY A 206 10.94 -2.15 -1.92
N PHE A 207 10.60 -3.44 -1.94
CA PHE A 207 11.59 -4.53 -1.95
C PHE A 207 11.87 -4.99 -3.38
N LYS A 208 12.99 -4.56 -3.98
CA LYS A 208 13.29 -4.81 -5.41
C LYS A 208 14.45 -5.80 -5.58
N GLY A 209 14.37 -6.60 -6.65
CA GLY A 209 15.48 -7.46 -7.09
C GLY A 209 16.02 -8.35 -5.97
N GLN A 210 17.31 -8.19 -5.63
CA GLN A 210 17.99 -8.99 -4.61
C GLN A 210 17.45 -8.78 -3.19
N ASP A 211 16.80 -7.64 -2.90
CA ASP A 211 16.22 -7.40 -1.58
C ASP A 211 15.17 -8.46 -1.23
N GLN A 212 14.47 -8.98 -2.23
CA GLN A 212 13.46 -10.02 -2.05
C GLN A 212 14.04 -11.38 -1.67
N GLN A 213 15.35 -11.59 -1.88
CA GLN A 213 16.07 -12.82 -1.56
C GLN A 213 16.73 -12.75 -0.17
N LYS A 214 16.73 -11.58 0.47
CA LYS A 214 17.25 -11.44 1.83
C LYS A 214 16.41 -12.25 2.80
N ARG A 215 17.07 -12.96 3.71
CA ARG A 215 16.40 -13.66 4.81
C ARG A 215 15.72 -12.65 5.74
N ALA A 216 14.54 -12.99 6.24
CA ALA A 216 13.81 -12.11 7.14
C ALA A 216 14.54 -11.87 8.48
N GLY A 217 15.43 -12.79 8.87
CA GLY A 217 16.35 -12.66 9.99
C GLY A 217 17.31 -11.47 9.91
N VAL A 218 17.72 -11.07 8.70
CA VAL A 218 18.75 -10.02 8.49
C VAL A 218 18.19 -8.64 8.16
N LEU A 219 16.86 -8.52 8.10
CA LEU A 219 16.18 -7.26 7.77
C LEU A 219 16.29 -6.24 8.91
N SER A 220 16.52 -4.98 8.55
CA SER A 220 16.47 -3.87 9.50
C SER A 220 15.08 -3.71 10.11
N GLY A 221 14.99 -3.01 11.24
CA GLY A 221 13.71 -2.75 11.91
C GLY A 221 12.69 -2.02 11.03
N GLY A 222 13.15 -1.15 10.11
CA GLY A 222 12.28 -0.46 9.14
C GLY A 222 11.85 -1.37 8.00
N GLU A 223 12.72 -2.23 7.50
CA GLU A 223 12.37 -3.23 6.48
C GLU A 223 11.38 -4.26 7.05
N ARG A 224 11.61 -4.76 8.26
CA ARG A 224 10.64 -5.63 8.95
C ARG A 224 9.27 -4.98 9.13
N ASN A 225 9.22 -3.66 9.29
CA ASN A 225 7.96 -2.92 9.42
C ASN A 225 7.16 -2.84 8.11
N ARG A 226 7.84 -2.90 6.96
CA ARG A 226 7.18 -2.92 5.64
C ARG A 226 6.82 -4.34 5.19
N LEU A 227 7.47 -5.35 5.78
CA LEU A 227 7.24 -6.76 5.48
C LEU A 227 6.01 -7.32 6.22
N ASN A 228 5.77 -6.85 7.44
CA ASN A 228 4.64 -7.26 8.29
C ASN A 228 3.33 -6.64 7.82
#